data_AF-A0A257MX83-F1
#
_entry.id   AF-A0A257MX83-F1
#
_cell.length_a   1.000
_cell.length_b   1.000
_cell.length_c   1.000
_cell.angle_alpha   90.00
_cell.angle_beta   90.00
_cell.angle_gamma   90.00
#
_symmetry.space_group_name_H-M   'P 1'
#
loop_
_entity.id
_entity.type
_entity.pdbx_description
1 polymer ?
#
loop_
_entity_poly.entity_id
_entity_poly.type
_entity_poly.pdbx_seq_one_letter_code
_entity_poly.pdbx_strand_id
1 'polypeptide(L)'
;MLPAARITDMIVSSATLGSPVPIVPPGAPTVFIAGLPAARMGDSCGVDAIIKGSATVMIGGMPAARIADPTVAGGVVMPPGALTVLIGG
;
A
#
# COMPACT_ATOMS: atom_id res chain seq x y z
N MET A 1 -2.90 9.99 -10.81
CA MET A 1 -1.65 9.78 -10.05
C MET A 1 -1.94 10.02 -8.58
N LEU A 2 -1.50 9.13 -7.70
CA LEU A 2 -1.76 9.17 -6.26
C LEU A 2 -0.45 8.95 -5.49
N PRO A 3 -0.33 9.44 -4.25
CA PRO A 3 0.85 9.18 -3.42
C PRO A 3 1.11 7.69 -3.27
N ALA A 4 2.38 7.29 -3.36
CA ALA A 4 2.81 5.91 -3.18
C ALA A 4 2.59 5.45 -1.73
N ALA A 5 2.18 4.19 -1.57
CA ALA A 5 2.07 3.55 -0.26
C ALA A 5 3.41 2.90 0.12
N ARG A 6 3.66 2.82 1.42
CA ARG A 6 4.86 2.23 2.03
C ARG A 6 4.44 1.33 3.18
N ILE A 7 5.38 0.52 3.65
CA ILE A 7 5.20 -0.10 4.96
C ILE A 7 4.89 0.98 6.01
N THR A 8 4.13 0.62 7.04
CA THR A 8 3.62 1.51 8.11
C THR A 8 2.57 2.53 7.70
N ASP A 9 2.29 2.75 6.40
CA ASP A 9 1.10 3.50 6.00
C ASP A 9 -0.15 2.67 6.39
N MET A 10 -1.23 3.34 6.76
CA MET A 10 -2.39 2.70 7.38
C MET A 10 -3.42 2.23 6.36
N ILE A 11 -4.14 1.16 6.68
CA ILE A 11 -5.36 0.75 6.00
C ILE A 11 -6.51 0.75 7.00
N VAL A 12 -7.73 0.93 6.50
CA VAL A 12 -8.96 0.68 7.26
C VAL A 12 -9.86 -0.22 6.44
N SER A 13 -10.33 -1.31 7.04
CA SER A 13 -11.20 -2.30 6.37
C SER A 13 -12.18 -2.95 7.32
N SER A 14 -13.13 -3.73 6.78
CA SER A 14 -14.09 -4.48 7.60
C SER A 14 -13.40 -5.52 8.51
N ALA A 15 -12.29 -6.13 8.06
CA ALA A 15 -11.53 -7.09 8.85
C ALA A 15 -10.86 -6.46 10.07
N THR A 16 -10.58 -5.16 10.01
CA THR A 16 -10.03 -4.38 11.13
C THR A 16 -11.08 -3.82 12.07
N LEU A 17 -12.36 -4.11 11.83
CA LEU A 17 -13.51 -3.52 12.54
C LEU A 17 -13.48 -1.98 12.52
N GLY A 18 -12.94 -1.39 11.44
CA GLY A 18 -12.78 0.05 11.29
C GLY A 18 -11.59 0.66 12.02
N SER A 19 -10.79 -0.12 12.76
CA SER A 19 -9.55 0.38 13.36
C SER A 19 -8.44 0.48 12.32
N PRO A 20 -7.73 1.62 12.20
CA PRO A 20 -6.57 1.70 11.34
C PRO A 20 -5.48 0.69 11.75
N VAL A 21 -4.92 -0.05 10.79
CA VAL A 21 -3.79 -0.96 10.99
C VAL A 21 -2.72 -0.73 9.91
N PRO A 22 -1.43 -0.95 10.19
CA PRO A 22 -0.37 -0.66 9.23
C PRO A 22 -0.26 -1.73 8.15
N ILE A 23 0.23 -1.34 6.98
CA ILE A 23 0.87 -2.27 6.03
C ILE A 23 2.13 -2.81 6.71
N VAL A 24 2.22 -4.13 6.84
CA VAL A 24 3.31 -4.80 7.55
C VAL A 24 4.44 -5.23 6.61
N PRO A 25 5.66 -5.47 7.13
CA PRO A 25 6.77 -6.00 6.33
C PRO A 25 6.38 -7.30 5.59
N PRO A 26 7.03 -7.61 4.44
CA PRO A 26 8.30 -7.04 3.98
C PRO A 26 8.20 -5.83 3.05
N GLY A 27 7.02 -5.50 2.51
CA GLY A 27 6.93 -4.55 1.40
C GLY A 27 7.83 -4.97 0.24
N ALA A 28 8.44 -3.99 -0.45
CA ALA A 28 9.54 -4.19 -1.39
C ALA A 28 10.91 -4.00 -0.69
N PRO A 29 11.70 -5.07 -0.45
CA PRO A 29 12.93 -4.98 0.35
C PRO A 29 14.06 -4.18 -0.30
N THR A 30 13.99 -3.92 -1.61
CA THR A 30 15.04 -3.24 -2.39
C THR A 30 14.64 -1.86 -2.88
N VAL A 31 13.37 -1.46 -2.74
CA VAL A 31 12.86 -0.19 -3.26
C VAL A 31 12.30 0.61 -2.11
N PHE A 32 12.99 1.70 -1.77
CA PHE A 32 12.62 2.60 -0.69
C PHE A 32 11.98 3.86 -1.27
N ILE A 33 10.76 4.16 -0.80
CA ILE A 33 10.04 5.38 -1.11
C ILE A 33 10.03 6.22 0.17
N ALA A 34 10.57 7.44 0.10
CA ALA A 34 10.68 8.35 1.25
C ALA A 34 11.28 7.65 2.50
N GLY A 35 12.30 6.82 2.31
CA GLY A 35 13.04 6.14 3.37
C GLY A 35 12.45 4.82 3.89
N LEU A 36 11.28 4.40 3.40
CA LEU A 36 10.64 3.14 3.83
C LEU A 36 10.43 2.19 2.62
N PRO A 37 10.51 0.86 2.82
CA PRO A 37 10.11 -0.12 1.82
C PRO A 37 8.75 0.19 1.19
N ALA A 38 8.72 0.22 -0.14
CA ALA A 38 7.51 0.52 -0.91
C ALA A 38 6.48 -0.61 -0.78
N ALA A 39 5.20 -0.26 -0.64
CA ALA A 39 4.12 -1.22 -0.62
C ALA A 39 3.66 -1.58 -2.04
N ARG A 40 3.09 -2.77 -2.19
CA ARG A 40 2.75 -3.42 -3.44
C ARG A 40 1.47 -4.23 -3.30
N MET A 41 0.85 -4.55 -4.43
CA MET A 41 -0.23 -5.54 -4.46
C MET A 41 0.25 -6.86 -3.84
N GLY A 42 -0.56 -7.41 -2.94
CA GLY A 42 -0.26 -8.62 -2.18
C GLY A 42 0.42 -8.38 -0.82
N ASP A 43 0.87 -7.16 -0.52
CA ASP A 43 1.46 -6.88 0.79
C ASP A 43 0.41 -6.99 1.91
N SER A 44 0.81 -7.63 3.01
CA SER A 44 -0.05 -7.89 4.16
C SER A 44 -0.28 -6.61 4.97
N CYS A 45 -1.46 -6.51 5.56
CA CYS A 45 -1.86 -5.50 6.53
C CYS A 45 -2.29 -6.16 7.86
N GLY A 46 -1.71 -7.32 8.17
CA GLY A 46 -2.14 -8.18 9.27
C GLY A 46 -3.28 -9.10 8.85
N VAL A 47 -4.52 -8.75 9.22
CA VAL A 47 -5.74 -9.54 8.91
C VAL A 47 -6.33 -9.25 7.52
N ASP A 48 -5.64 -8.42 6.72
CA ASP A 48 -6.04 -7.99 5.39
C ASP A 48 -4.82 -7.92 4.46
N ALA A 49 -5.03 -7.64 3.17
CA ALA A 49 -3.97 -7.46 2.20
C ALA A 49 -4.38 -6.50 1.08
N ILE A 50 -3.41 -5.86 0.43
CA ILE A 50 -3.65 -4.98 -0.72
C ILE A 50 -4.02 -5.84 -1.94
N ILE A 51 -5.19 -5.63 -2.54
CA ILE A 51 -5.69 -6.47 -3.64
C ILE A 51 -5.50 -5.83 -5.02
N LYS A 52 -5.17 -4.54 -5.09
CA LYS A 52 -4.91 -3.85 -6.35
C LYS A 52 -3.80 -2.82 -6.18
N GLY A 53 -3.05 -2.57 -7.24
CA GLY A 53 -2.06 -1.51 -7.31
C GLY A 53 -2.15 -0.75 -8.64
N SER A 54 -1.06 -0.07 -9.01
CA SER A 54 -0.89 0.57 -10.31
C SER A 54 -0.96 -0.42 -11.48
N ALA A 55 -1.60 -0.02 -12.58
CA ALA A 55 -1.63 -0.81 -13.81
C ALA A 55 -0.34 -0.72 -14.63
N THR A 56 0.52 0.27 -14.36
CA THR A 56 1.69 0.57 -15.20
C THR A 56 3.01 0.60 -14.44
N VAL A 57 2.99 0.84 -13.12
CA VAL A 57 4.19 0.91 -12.30
C VAL A 57 4.34 -0.36 -11.49
N MET A 58 5.46 -1.04 -11.70
CA MET A 58 5.81 -2.29 -11.03
C MET A 58 7.00 -2.05 -10.08
N ILE A 59 6.87 -2.50 -8.83
CA ILE A 59 7.93 -2.46 -7.83
C ILE A 59 8.27 -3.90 -7.44
N GLY A 60 9.53 -4.30 -7.59
CA GLY A 60 9.96 -5.67 -7.31
C GLY A 60 9.11 -6.74 -8.01
N GLY A 61 8.69 -6.46 -9.26
CA GLY A 61 7.88 -7.37 -10.07
C GLY A 61 6.38 -7.39 -9.77
N MET A 62 5.87 -6.58 -8.85
CA MET A 62 4.44 -6.52 -8.51
C MET A 62 3.88 -5.10 -8.68
N PRO A 63 2.57 -4.94 -8.96
CA PRO A 63 1.92 -3.63 -9.04
C PRO A 63 2.18 -2.76 -7.80
N ALA A 64 2.62 -1.53 -8.00
CA ALA A 64 2.92 -0.60 -6.90
C ALA A 64 1.65 -0.13 -6.19
N ALA A 65 1.61 -0.18 -4.87
CA ALA A 65 0.47 0.29 -4.09
C ALA A 65 0.51 1.81 -3.89
N ARG A 66 -0.67 2.40 -3.76
CA ARG A 66 -0.93 3.84 -3.64
C ARG A 66 -2.04 4.08 -2.64
N ILE A 67 -2.20 5.34 -2.26
CA ILE A 67 -3.40 5.77 -1.56
C ILE A 67 -4.65 5.38 -2.34
N ALA A 68 -5.70 5.00 -1.62
CA ALA A 68 -6.99 4.54 -2.13
C ALA A 68 -6.97 3.21 -2.88
N ASP A 69 -5.82 2.53 -2.99
CA ASP A 69 -5.82 1.17 -3.52
C ASP A 69 -6.59 0.24 -2.55
N PRO A 70 -7.50 -0.61 -3.07
CA PRO A 70 -8.36 -1.45 -2.26
C PRO A 70 -7.60 -2.59 -1.59
N THR A 71 -8.18 -3.06 -0.50
CA THR A 71 -7.77 -4.26 0.24
C THR A 71 -8.79 -5.39 0.07
N VAL A 72 -8.41 -6.62 0.42
CA VAL A 72 -9.25 -7.82 0.27
C VAL A 72 -10.55 -7.68 1.08
N ALA A 73 -10.48 -7.15 2.32
CA ALA A 73 -11.64 -7.02 3.19
C ALA A 73 -12.44 -5.72 2.97
N GLY A 74 -12.42 -5.18 1.74
CA GLY A 74 -13.23 -4.03 1.33
C GLY A 74 -12.77 -2.68 1.91
N GLY A 75 -11.55 -2.62 2.44
CA GLY A 75 -10.92 -1.38 2.89
C GLY A 75 -10.05 -0.72 1.84
N VAL A 76 -9.32 0.32 2.25
CA VAL A 76 -8.39 1.06 1.38
C VAL A 76 -7.12 1.46 2.11
N VAL A 77 -6.05 1.69 1.35
CA VAL A 77 -4.86 2.40 1.84
C VAL A 77 -5.18 3.85 2.12
N MET A 78 -4.98 4.27 3.37
CA MET A 78 -5.32 5.59 3.89
C MET A 78 -4.25 6.63 3.56
N PRO A 79 -4.64 7.91 3.33
CA PRO A 79 -3.69 9.01 3.24
C PRO A 79 -2.84 9.15 4.52
N PRO A 80 -1.63 9.75 4.45
CA PRO A 80 -1.13 10.57 3.34
C PRO A 80 -0.25 9.82 2.32
N GLY A 81 0.27 8.64 2.66
CA GLY A 81 1.29 7.95 1.87
C GLY A 81 2.57 8.79 1.73
N ALA A 82 3.32 8.60 0.65
CA ALA A 82 4.50 9.39 0.34
C ALA A 82 4.18 10.59 -0.57
N LEU A 83 4.02 11.77 0.03
CA LEU A 83 3.61 12.99 -0.71
C LEU A 83 4.59 13.42 -1.82
N THR A 84 5.86 13.01 -1.75
CA THR A 84 6.89 13.36 -2.74
C THR A 84 6.98 12.38 -3.91
N VAL A 85 6.29 11.24 -3.84
CA VAL A 85 6.36 10.19 -4.87
C VAL A 85 4.94 9.85 -5.31
N LEU A 86 4.58 10.32 -6.50
CA LEU A 86 3.27 10.12 -7.09
C LEU A 86 3.33 9.03 -8.16
N ILE A 87 2.54 7.97 -7.98
CA ILE A 87 2.49 6.82 -8.88
C ILE A 87 1.23 6.91 -9.76
N GLY A 88 1.44 6.79 -11.07
CA GLY A 88 0.40 6.80 -12.10
C GLY A 88 -0.20 5.42 -12.39
N GLY A 89 -0.98 5.33 -13.47
CA GLY A 89 -1.69 4.10 -13.88
C GLY A 89 -2.76 3.69 -12.90
#